data_AF-A0A940FVA6-F1
#
_entry.id   AF-A0A940FVA6-F1
#
_cell.length_a   1.000
_cell.length_b   1.000
_cell.length_c   1.000
_cell.angle_alpha   90.00
_cell.angle_beta   90.00
_cell.angle_gamma   90.00
#
_symmetry.space_group_name_H-M   'P 1'
#
loop_
_entity.id
_entity.type
_entity.pdbx_description
1 polymer ?
#
loop_
_entity_poly.entity_id
_entity_poly.type
_entity_poly.pdbx_seq_one_letter_code
_entity_poly.pdbx_strand_id
1 'polypeptide(L)'
;MDDEEAGAADVRQGPPPKSDSIQASVERLIASGKDLAEAEISWAKLKGRSLAALLRRGLILTILATTGLMVGFSLLLVALIVALAPLVGGLLYATLIVIALSFALAAIFGVMAHRTFRRLLGEDES
;
A
#
# COMPACT_ATOMS: atom_id res chain seq x y z
N MET A 1 -32.96 71.20 -16.54
CA MET A 1 -34.19 70.81 -15.83
C MET A 1 -34.34 69.34 -16.09
N ASP A 2 -34.31 68.63 -14.97
CA ASP A 2 -34.87 67.30 -14.76
C ASP A 2 -34.04 66.12 -15.29
N ASP A 3 -33.85 65.00 -14.59
CA ASP A 3 -33.92 64.59 -13.18
C ASP A 3 -33.51 63.09 -13.21
N GLU A 4 -33.36 62.48 -12.04
CA GLU A 4 -33.40 61.03 -11.79
C GLU A 4 -32.10 60.25 -12.05
N GLU A 5 -31.19 60.28 -11.08
CA GLU A 5 -31.16 59.37 -9.93
C GLU A 5 -30.69 57.96 -10.28
N ALA A 6 -29.39 57.77 -9.99
CA ALA A 6 -28.78 56.48 -9.80
C ALA A 6 -29.63 55.63 -8.85
N GLY A 7 -30.31 54.63 -9.43
CA GLY A 7 -30.97 53.56 -8.69
C GLY A 7 -29.96 52.85 -7.81
N ALA A 8 -29.91 53.29 -6.56
CA ALA A 8 -29.13 52.71 -5.50
C ALA A 8 -29.44 51.22 -5.39
N ALA A 9 -28.38 50.42 -5.42
CA ALA A 9 -28.43 49.02 -5.04
C ALA A 9 -29.09 48.90 -3.66
N ASP A 10 -30.27 48.30 -3.63
CA ASP A 10 -30.89 47.73 -2.43
C ASP A 10 -29.99 46.60 -1.92
N VAL A 11 -28.90 46.99 -1.25
CA VAL A 11 -28.14 46.10 -0.38
C VAL A 11 -29.09 45.83 0.78
N ARG A 12 -29.80 44.71 0.70
CA ARG A 12 -30.53 44.11 1.81
C ARG A 12 -29.55 43.90 2.96
N GLN A 13 -29.39 44.93 3.79
CA GLN A 13 -28.71 44.83 5.06
C GLN A 13 -29.63 43.98 5.94
N GLY A 14 -29.32 42.67 6.00
CA GLY A 14 -29.81 41.82 7.07
C GLY A 14 -29.48 42.46 8.43
N PRO A 15 -30.30 42.20 9.46
CA PRO A 15 -30.19 42.90 10.74
C PRO A 15 -28.76 42.83 11.28
N PRO A 16 -28.22 43.93 11.83
CA PRO A 16 -26.83 44.01 12.28
C PRO A 16 -26.55 42.89 13.28
N PRO A 17 -25.36 42.25 13.23
CA PRO A 17 -25.03 41.15 14.11
C PRO A 17 -25.16 41.61 15.56
N LYS A 18 -26.15 41.03 16.26
CA LYS A 18 -26.32 41.24 17.69
C LYS A 18 -25.10 40.61 18.38
N SER A 19 -24.28 41.48 18.95
CA SER A 19 -23.20 41.21 19.89
C SER A 19 -22.12 40.22 19.41
N ASP A 20 -21.05 40.78 18.86
CA ASP A 20 -19.71 40.18 18.83
C ASP A 20 -19.20 39.99 20.28
N SER A 21 -19.74 39.00 20.99
CA SER A 21 -19.15 38.56 22.25
C SER A 21 -18.04 37.55 21.95
N ILE A 22 -16.93 37.65 22.67
CA ILE A 22 -15.81 36.70 22.58
C ILE A 22 -16.30 35.26 22.76
N GLN A 23 -17.37 35.08 23.55
CA GLN A 23 -18.01 33.79 23.78
C GLN A 23 -18.64 33.21 22.50
N ALA A 24 -19.32 34.01 21.69
CA ALA A 24 -19.89 33.57 20.41
C ALA A 24 -18.79 33.17 19.39
N SER A 25 -17.67 33.89 19.39
CA SER A 25 -16.50 33.55 18.56
C SER A 25 -15.84 32.23 18.98
N VAL A 26 -15.73 31.99 20.29
CA VAL A 26 -15.20 30.74 20.85
C VAL A 26 -16.12 29.56 20.52
N GLU A 27 -17.43 29.73 20.67
CA GLU A 27 -18.41 28.69 20.35
C GLU A 27 -18.37 28.31 18.85
N ARG A 28 -18.23 29.31 17.97
CA ARG A 28 -18.06 29.10 16.53
C ARG A 28 -16.74 28.41 16.18
N LEU A 29 -15.65 28.72 16.89
CA LEU A 29 -14.35 28.06 16.69
C LEU A 29 -14.38 26.59 17.12
N ILE A 30 -15.03 26.29 18.26
CA ILE A 30 -15.21 24.92 18.74
C ILE A 30 -16.07 24.12 17.75
N ALA A 31 -17.16 24.70 17.25
CA ALA A 31 -18.00 24.07 16.23
C ALA A 31 -17.18 23.77 14.96
N SER A 32 -16.40 24.74 14.47
CA SER A 32 -15.57 24.55 13.29
C SER A 32 -14.45 23.52 13.49
N GLY A 33 -13.87 23.43 14.69
CA GLY A 33 -12.86 22.43 15.02
C GLY A 33 -13.44 21.01 15.09
N LYS A 34 -14.66 20.88 15.59
CA LYS A 34 -15.39 19.60 15.59
C LYS A 34 -15.70 19.14 14.17
N ASP A 35 -16.18 20.04 13.31
CA ASP A 35 -16.49 19.71 11.91
C ASP A 35 -15.22 19.30 11.15
N LEU A 36 -14.09 19.95 11.41
CA LEU A 36 -12.80 19.58 10.84
C LEU A 36 -12.33 18.20 11.32
N ALA A 37 -12.46 17.91 12.62
CA ALA A 37 -12.10 16.60 13.16
C ALA A 37 -12.97 15.48 12.59
N GLU A 38 -14.27 15.69 12.44
CA GLU A 38 -15.17 14.73 11.78
C GLU A 38 -14.79 14.52 10.31
N ALA A 39 -14.41 15.59 9.60
CA ALA A 39 -13.94 15.50 8.22
C ALA A 39 -12.64 14.69 8.10
N GLU A 40 -11.65 14.92 8.97
CA GLU A 40 -10.39 14.15 8.96
C GLU A 40 -10.59 12.68 9.29
N ILE A 41 -11.44 12.36 10.28
CA ILE A 41 -11.79 10.98 10.62
C ILE A 41 -12.45 10.29 9.43
N SER A 42 -13.37 10.98 8.74
CA SER A 42 -14.03 10.44 7.55
C SER A 42 -13.03 10.18 6.42
N TRP A 43 -12.08 11.08 6.20
CA TRP A 43 -11.02 10.95 5.20
C TRP A 43 -10.08 9.79 5.53
N ALA A 44 -9.63 9.67 6.78
CA ALA A 44 -8.79 8.58 7.24
C ALA A 44 -9.49 7.22 7.08
N LYS A 45 -10.80 7.15 7.36
CA LYS A 45 -11.61 5.94 7.19
C LYS A 45 -11.74 5.55 5.72
N LEU A 46 -11.93 6.51 4.82
CA LEU A 46 -11.97 6.27 3.37
C LEU A 46 -10.62 5.80 2.84
N LYS A 47 -9.53 6.45 3.26
CA LYS A 47 -8.15 6.06 2.90
C LYS A 47 -7.80 4.67 3.43
N GLY A 48 -8.20 4.34 4.65
CA GLY A 48 -8.03 3.00 5.21
C GLY A 48 -8.79 1.93 4.41
N ARG A 49 -10.03 2.21 4.01
CA ARG A 49 -10.82 1.29 3.18
C ARG A 49 -10.23 1.09 1.79
N SER A 50 -9.73 2.14 1.16
CA SER A 50 -9.10 2.03 -0.17
C SER A 50 -7.79 1.24 -0.11
N LEU A 51 -6.94 1.49 0.89
CA LEU A 51 -5.74 0.69 1.14
C LEU A 51 -6.07 -0.78 1.42
N ALA A 52 -7.07 -1.06 2.25
CA ALA A 52 -7.48 -2.43 2.55
C ALA A 52 -7.98 -3.18 1.31
N ALA A 53 -8.72 -2.50 0.42
CA ALA A 53 -9.18 -3.08 -0.84
C ALA A 53 -8.03 -3.37 -1.80
N LEU A 54 -7.06 -2.44 -1.91
CA LEU A 54 -5.83 -2.63 -2.68
C LEU A 54 -5.00 -3.79 -2.13
N LEU A 55 -4.81 -3.84 -0.82
CA LEU A 55 -4.06 -4.90 -0.14
C LEU A 55 -4.72 -6.26 -0.35
N ARG A 56 -6.05 -6.36 -0.23
CA ARG A 56 -6.78 -7.62 -0.46
C ARG A 56 -6.60 -8.12 -1.89
N ARG A 57 -6.73 -7.24 -2.89
CA ARG A 57 -6.52 -7.60 -4.30
C ARG A 57 -5.07 -7.97 -4.56
N GLY A 58 -4.14 -7.21 -4.02
CA GLY A 58 -2.71 -7.49 -4.07
C GLY A 58 -2.39 -8.86 -3.48
N LEU A 59 -2.94 -9.18 -2.31
CA LEU A 59 -2.72 -10.46 -1.64
C LEU A 59 -3.21 -11.64 -2.48
N ILE A 60 -4.40 -11.53 -3.07
CA ILE A 60 -4.96 -12.58 -3.94
C ILE A 60 -4.06 -12.79 -5.16
N LEU A 61 -3.63 -11.72 -5.83
CA LEU A 61 -2.74 -11.79 -6.98
C LEU A 61 -1.37 -12.36 -6.60
N THR A 62 -0.81 -11.95 -5.47
CA THR A 62 0.46 -12.46 -4.96
C THR A 62 0.37 -13.95 -4.64
N ILE A 63 -0.71 -14.40 -4.00
CA ILE A 63 -0.95 -15.82 -3.73
C ILE A 63 -1.01 -16.59 -5.06
N LEU A 64 -1.84 -16.12 -6.01
CA LEU A 64 -2.01 -16.80 -7.29
C LEU A 64 -0.70 -16.86 -8.09
N ALA A 65 0.05 -15.76 -8.14
CA ALA A 65 1.35 -15.70 -8.78
C ALA A 65 2.36 -16.64 -8.11
N THR A 66 2.38 -16.68 -6.77
CA THR A 66 3.27 -17.56 -6.01
C THR A 66 2.93 -19.03 -6.25
N THR A 67 1.64 -19.39 -6.27
CA THR A 67 1.19 -20.76 -6.59
C THR A 67 1.58 -21.13 -8.01
N GLY A 68 1.34 -20.25 -9.00
CA GLY A 68 1.74 -20.48 -10.38
C GLY A 68 3.26 -20.65 -10.54
N LEU A 69 4.04 -19.82 -9.84
CA LEU A 69 5.49 -19.92 -9.81
C LEU A 69 5.94 -21.28 -9.25
N MET A 70 5.35 -21.77 -8.17
CA MET A 70 5.71 -23.07 -7.58
C MET A 70 5.37 -24.25 -8.49
N VAL A 71 4.21 -24.22 -9.15
CA VAL A 71 3.83 -25.26 -10.11
C VAL A 71 4.80 -25.25 -11.30
N GLY A 72 5.05 -24.07 -11.89
CA GLY A 72 5.96 -23.92 -13.01
C GLY A 72 7.40 -24.35 -12.67
N PHE A 73 7.89 -23.95 -11.49
CA PHE A 73 9.22 -24.34 -11.01
C PHE A 73 9.33 -25.86 -10.83
N SER A 74 8.30 -26.50 -10.26
CA SER A 74 8.27 -27.96 -10.09
C SER A 74 8.29 -28.69 -11.43
N LEU A 75 7.51 -28.23 -12.41
CA LEU A 75 7.52 -28.78 -13.77
C LEU A 75 8.87 -28.58 -14.46
N LEU A 76 9.52 -27.43 -14.25
CA LEU A 76 10.85 -27.15 -14.77
C LEU A 76 11.89 -28.11 -14.20
N LEU A 77 11.83 -28.40 -12.90
CA LEU A 77 12.72 -29.38 -12.26
C LEU A 77 12.48 -30.79 -12.81
N VAL A 78 11.23 -31.22 -12.97
CA VAL A 78 10.91 -32.52 -13.57
C VAL A 78 11.43 -32.60 -15.01
N ALA A 79 11.21 -31.58 -15.82
CA ALA A 79 11.72 -31.51 -17.19
C ALA A 79 13.25 -31.58 -17.23
N LEU A 80 13.94 -30.87 -16.34
CA LEU A 80 15.39 -30.90 -16.20
C LEU A 80 15.90 -32.31 -15.85
N ILE A 81 15.25 -32.99 -14.89
CA ILE A 81 15.60 -34.36 -14.49
C ILE A 81 15.45 -35.32 -15.67
N VAL A 82 14.34 -35.26 -16.39
CA VAL A 82 14.08 -36.11 -17.56
C VAL A 82 15.09 -35.84 -18.68
N ALA A 83 15.43 -34.57 -18.93
CA ALA A 83 16.43 -34.20 -19.92
C ALA A 83 17.85 -34.67 -19.54
N LEU A 84 18.17 -34.69 -18.25
CA LEU A 84 19.48 -35.09 -17.74
C LEU A 84 19.63 -36.61 -17.59
N ALA A 85 18.52 -37.34 -17.44
CA ALA A 85 18.50 -38.79 -17.27
C ALA A 85 19.33 -39.58 -18.32
N PRO A 86 19.23 -39.32 -19.64
CA PRO A 86 20.04 -40.05 -20.62
C PRO A 86 21.54 -39.72 -20.55
N LEU A 87 21.92 -38.53 -20.05
CA LEU A 87 23.32 -38.12 -19.94
C LEU A 87 24.05 -38.80 -18.78
N VAL A 88 23.35 -39.03 -17.67
CA VAL A 88 23.95 -39.53 -16.41
C VAL A 88 23.69 -41.03 -16.21
N GLY A 89 23.11 -41.69 -17.21
CA GLY A 89 22.89 -43.14 -17.20
C GLY A 89 21.73 -43.60 -16.32
N GLY A 90 20.78 -42.72 -15.98
CA GLY A 90 19.57 -43.08 -15.23
C GLY A 90 18.89 -41.93 -14.49
N LEU A 91 17.59 -42.08 -14.24
CA LEU A 91 16.76 -41.09 -13.56
C LEU A 91 17.22 -40.81 -12.11
N LEU A 92 17.68 -41.84 -11.40
CA LEU A 92 18.10 -41.71 -9.99
C LEU A 92 19.29 -40.74 -9.82
N TYR A 93 20.34 -40.90 -10.63
CA TYR A 93 21.51 -40.00 -10.56
C TYR A 93 21.16 -38.57 -10.97
N ALA A 94 20.31 -38.40 -11.99
CA ALA A 94 19.82 -37.08 -12.39
C ALA A 94 19.05 -36.38 -11.25
N THR A 95 18.16 -37.09 -10.55
CA THR A 95 17.43 -36.53 -9.40
C THR A 95 18.37 -36.10 -8.27
N LEU A 96 19.37 -36.91 -7.92
CA LEU A 96 20.34 -36.58 -6.87
C LEU A 96 21.15 -35.32 -7.20
N ILE A 97 21.60 -35.19 -8.44
CA ILE A 97 22.35 -34.00 -8.90
C ILE A 97 21.47 -32.75 -8.79
N VAL A 98 20.22 -32.81 -9.27
CA VAL A 98 19.31 -31.67 -9.24
C VAL A 98 18.96 -31.27 -7.80
N ILE A 99 18.76 -32.24 -6.91
CA ILE A 99 18.54 -31.99 -5.47
C ILE A 99 19.77 -31.30 -4.87
N ALA A 100 20.97 -31.86 -5.07
CA ALA A 100 22.20 -31.28 -4.54
C ALA A 100 22.42 -29.85 -5.02
N LEU A 101 22.19 -29.58 -6.31
CA LEU A 101 22.30 -28.24 -6.89
C LEU A 101 21.28 -27.27 -6.30
N SER A 102 20.03 -27.73 -6.12
CA SER A 102 18.95 -26.93 -5.54
C SER A 102 19.25 -26.55 -4.09
N PHE A 103 19.77 -27.49 -3.29
CA PHE A 103 20.21 -27.22 -1.91
C PHE A 103 21.39 -26.25 -1.87
N ALA A 104 22.37 -26.39 -2.76
CA ALA A 104 23.50 -25.47 -2.84
C ALA A 104 23.03 -24.04 -3.16
N LEU A 105 22.15 -23.87 -4.16
CA LEU A 105 21.56 -22.58 -4.49
C LEU A 105 20.74 -22.01 -3.33
N ALA A 106 19.89 -22.82 -2.68
CA ALA A 106 19.10 -22.40 -1.53
C ALA A 106 19.99 -21.92 -0.37
N ALA A 107 21.10 -22.61 -0.09
CA ALA A 107 22.05 -22.19 0.93
C ALA A 107 22.71 -20.84 0.58
N ILE A 108 23.12 -20.64 -0.68
CA ILE A 108 23.71 -19.38 -1.15
C ILE A 108 22.71 -18.24 -1.00
N PHE A 109 21.48 -18.41 -1.51
CA PHE A 109 20.43 -17.40 -1.40
C PHE A 109 20.03 -17.14 0.05
N GLY A 110 19.96 -18.16 0.90
CA GLY A 110 19.68 -18.02 2.32
C GLY A 110 20.74 -17.18 3.04
N VAL A 111 22.02 -17.43 2.75
CA VAL A 111 23.13 -16.63 3.29
C VAL A 111 23.11 -15.20 2.77
N MET A 112 22.85 -14.99 1.47
CA MET A 112 22.73 -13.65 0.89
C MET A 112 21.57 -12.87 1.51
N ALA A 113 20.39 -13.49 1.62
CA ALA A 113 19.22 -12.88 2.24
C ALA A 113 19.50 -12.52 3.70
N HIS A 114 20.14 -13.41 4.46
CA HIS A 114 20.52 -13.14 5.85
C HIS A 114 21.49 -11.96 5.95
N ARG A 115 22.47 -11.86 5.05
CA ARG A 115 23.40 -10.72 5.00
C ARG A 115 22.69 -9.42 4.66
N THR A 116 21.80 -9.41 3.67
CA THR A 116 21.03 -8.23 3.29
C THR A 116 20.12 -7.79 4.42
N PHE A 117 19.43 -8.73 5.08
CA PHE A 117 18.55 -8.42 6.20
C PHE A 117 19.32 -7.84 7.39
N ARG A 118 20.52 -8.37 7.69
CA ARG A 118 21.40 -7.82 8.73
C ARG A 118 21.94 -6.44 8.39
N ARG A 119 22.14 -6.11 7.11
CA ARG A 119 22.52 -4.75 6.70
C ARG A 119 21.37 -3.77 6.93
N LEU A 120 20.18 -4.12 6.45
CA LEU A 120 18.97 -3.30 6.64
C LEU A 120 18.59 -3.10 8.12
N LEU A 121 18.91 -4.06 8.99
CA LEU A 121 18.69 -3.96 10.44
C LEU A 121 19.86 -3.31 11.21
N GLY A 122 21.04 -3.19 10.58
CA GLY A 122 22.28 -2.78 11.23
C GLY A 122 22.86 -1.45 10.74
N GLU A 123 22.17 -0.74 9.84
CA GLU A 123 22.59 0.56 9.28
C GLU A 123 21.88 1.77 9.91
N ASP A 124 21.54 1.68 11.21
CA ASP A 124 21.12 2.84 12.02
C ASP A 124 21.94 2.98 13.33
N GLU A 125 23.06 2.27 13.47
CA GLU A 125 24.00 2.45 14.60
C GLU A 125 25.45 2.64 14.10
N SER A 126 25.74 3.83 13.55
CA SER A 126 27.03 4.55 13.72
C SER A 126 27.02 5.89 12.99
#